data_AF-A0A812MS79-F1
#
_entry.id   AF-A0A812MS79-F1
#
_cell.length_a   1.000
_cell.length_b   1.000
_cell.length_c   1.000
_cell.angle_alpha   90.00
_cell.angle_beta   90.00
_cell.angle_gamma   90.00
#
_symmetry.space_group_name_H-M   'P 1'
#
loop_
_entity.id
_entity.type
_entity.pdbx_description
1 polymer ?
#
loop_
_entity_poly.entity_id
_entity_poly.type
_entity_poly.pdbx_seq_one_letter_code
_entity_poly.pdbx_strand_id
1 'polypeptide(L)'
;MSSDWNWINLPGGHTEQLLADLEALPAEDGNQPCTGRGMVVVQTNATCSFHISFSSTDVLPTRGTDVPTLRFVVGKRRNTMTSVGLGNPYLKKEPIDFTRQQDALLTSNPERSRTFWFLYDKVVQVAAMGVQGCPQADVCRLLCRFQDSIGFRAEVCENLRYVIISSGKLPVSLRIVHVGPPPDVSIPRHLFDPVEWKELPWQGCSCIFELDEQHLAILKRIQSLLSASPLGPLYQLVPPECLCLNPARLLDPFRRPELLCQGPSVVADSPGDEMDWRACFEQVQERLAIPLHSGPWTYWPLRFDRADCTTVTLTPTGPVCQQAVSSWVAAVQQASGLRNAAVPRDMLTLTFAYEVFPVEGENASQVRRDLVREIKAILDKEWGIMEFIGPKLALWQTKSRWLPFQAAYVPSAPTP
;
A
#
# COMPACT_ATOMS: atom_id res chain seq x y z
N MET A 1 19.53 1.83 -30.45
CA MET A 1 18.90 1.48 -31.75
C MET A 1 17.54 2.16 -31.81
N SER A 2 17.21 2.72 -32.98
CA SER A 2 16.05 3.53 -33.38
C SER A 2 14.91 3.72 -32.37
N SER A 3 14.72 4.96 -31.89
CA SER A 3 13.49 5.41 -31.24
C SER A 3 12.48 5.80 -32.32
N ASP A 4 11.93 4.79 -33.01
CA ASP A 4 10.81 5.02 -33.92
C ASP A 4 9.57 5.41 -33.10
N TRP A 5 9.10 6.62 -33.35
CA TRP A 5 7.98 7.24 -32.70
C TRP A 5 6.69 6.52 -33.14
N ASN A 6 6.27 5.48 -32.43
CA ASN A 6 5.04 4.74 -32.74
C ASN A 6 3.80 5.54 -32.33
N TRP A 7 3.47 6.56 -33.14
CA TRP A 7 2.17 7.19 -33.15
C TRP A 7 1.16 6.28 -33.84
N ILE A 8 0.07 6.00 -33.13
CA ILE A 8 -1.08 5.24 -33.60
C ILE A 8 -2.22 6.22 -33.84
N ASN A 9 -2.68 6.29 -35.08
CA ASN A 9 -3.80 7.11 -35.49
C ASN A 9 -5.02 6.20 -35.72
N LEU A 10 -6.00 6.28 -34.83
CA LEU A 10 -7.24 5.51 -34.97
C LEU A 10 -8.33 6.42 -35.54
N PRO A 11 -9.02 6.03 -36.62
CA PRO A 11 -9.97 6.89 -37.35
C PRO A 11 -11.30 7.15 -36.62
N GLY A 12 -11.47 6.65 -35.39
CA GLY A 12 -12.73 6.75 -34.64
C GLY A 12 -13.66 5.58 -34.92
N GLY A 13 -14.94 5.73 -34.58
CA GLY A 13 -15.95 4.68 -34.81
C GLY A 13 -15.73 3.40 -34.01
N HIS A 14 -15.03 3.46 -32.87
CA HIS A 14 -14.60 2.28 -32.09
C HIS A 14 -13.61 1.38 -32.84
N THR A 15 -12.78 1.96 -33.70
CA THR A 15 -11.66 1.21 -34.30
C THR A 15 -10.67 0.79 -33.23
N GLU A 16 -10.20 -0.46 -33.33
CA GLU A 16 -9.32 -1.12 -32.37
C GLU A 16 -8.06 -1.63 -33.07
N GLN A 17 -6.96 -1.72 -32.32
CA GLN A 17 -5.69 -2.23 -32.79
C GLN A 17 -5.02 -3.05 -31.67
N LEU A 18 -4.52 -4.23 -32.02
CA LEU A 18 -3.68 -5.02 -31.13
C LEU A 18 -2.32 -4.34 -30.96
N LEU A 19 -1.93 -4.09 -29.71
CA LEU A 19 -0.64 -3.48 -29.36
C LEU A 19 0.43 -4.51 -29.06
N ALA A 20 0.09 -5.50 -28.24
CA ALA A 20 1.06 -6.44 -27.72
C ALA A 20 0.40 -7.73 -27.24
N ASP A 21 1.21 -8.77 -27.25
CA ASP A 21 0.98 -10.03 -26.55
C ASP A 21 1.87 -10.05 -25.30
N LEU A 22 1.26 -10.11 -24.11
CA LEU A 22 1.99 -10.07 -22.85
C LEU A 22 2.89 -11.31 -22.64
N GLU A 23 2.56 -12.45 -23.24
CA GLU A 23 3.42 -13.65 -23.15
C GLU A 23 4.70 -13.51 -23.98
N ALA A 24 4.70 -12.63 -25.00
CA ALA A 24 5.86 -12.37 -25.84
C ALA A 24 6.82 -11.33 -25.22
N LEU A 25 6.47 -10.74 -24.07
CA LEU A 25 7.32 -9.75 -23.41
C LEU A 25 8.46 -10.42 -22.63
N PRO A 26 9.68 -9.83 -22.68
CA PRO A 26 10.79 -10.32 -21.89
C PRO A 26 10.51 -10.16 -20.39
N ALA A 27 10.83 -11.20 -19.60
CA ALA A 27 10.78 -11.13 -18.14
C ALA A 27 11.84 -10.16 -17.60
N GLU A 28 11.56 -9.49 -16.47
CA GLU A 28 12.60 -8.72 -15.75
C GLU A 28 13.79 -9.61 -15.33
N ASP A 29 13.55 -10.90 -15.03
CA ASP A 29 14.57 -11.85 -14.56
C ASP A 29 15.02 -12.88 -15.62
N GLY A 30 14.67 -12.67 -16.90
CA GLY A 30 15.08 -13.54 -18.02
C GLY A 30 14.55 -14.98 -18.04
N ASN A 31 13.88 -15.45 -16.98
CA ASN A 31 13.59 -16.88 -16.80
C ASN A 31 12.12 -17.32 -16.98
N GLN A 32 11.13 -16.40 -17.05
CA GLN A 32 9.72 -16.79 -17.27
C GLN A 32 8.92 -15.76 -18.09
N PRO A 33 8.06 -16.18 -19.04
CA PRO A 33 7.20 -15.26 -19.77
C PRO A 33 6.29 -14.45 -18.83
N CYS A 34 5.98 -13.19 -19.19
CA CYS A 34 5.06 -12.31 -18.46
C CYS A 34 3.58 -12.75 -18.60
N THR A 35 3.31 -14.04 -18.41
CA THR A 35 1.99 -14.65 -18.61
C THR A 35 0.97 -14.01 -17.68
N GLY A 36 -0.01 -13.32 -18.27
CA GLY A 36 -1.07 -12.68 -17.51
C GLY A 36 -0.63 -11.44 -16.71
N ARG A 37 0.48 -10.79 -17.06
CA ARG A 37 0.88 -9.53 -16.42
C ARG A 37 1.49 -8.56 -17.41
N GLY A 38 1.14 -7.28 -17.29
CA GLY A 38 1.57 -6.29 -18.25
C GLY A 38 1.17 -4.87 -17.91
N MET A 39 1.95 -3.96 -18.47
CA MET A 39 1.69 -2.54 -18.41
C MET A 39 1.85 -1.91 -19.79
N VAL A 40 1.02 -0.91 -20.07
CA VAL A 40 1.17 -0.02 -21.22
C VAL A 40 1.18 1.45 -20.77
N VAL A 41 2.11 2.22 -21.32
CA VAL A 41 2.22 3.66 -21.12
C VAL A 41 1.87 4.36 -22.42
N VAL A 42 0.89 5.25 -22.37
CA VAL A 42 0.36 5.98 -23.52
C VAL A 42 0.51 7.47 -23.28
N GLN A 43 1.13 8.16 -24.24
CA GLN A 43 1.13 9.62 -24.32
C GLN A 43 0.12 10.07 -25.37
N THR A 44 -0.65 11.10 -25.08
CA THR A 44 -1.66 11.62 -26.01
C THR A 44 -1.91 13.11 -25.82
N ASN A 45 -2.23 13.79 -26.92
CA ASN A 45 -2.81 15.13 -26.95
C ASN A 45 -4.29 15.11 -27.37
N ALA A 46 -4.90 13.92 -27.46
CA ALA A 46 -6.28 13.77 -27.86
C ALA A 46 -7.23 14.42 -26.85
N THR A 47 -8.26 15.08 -27.38
CA THR A 47 -9.34 15.71 -26.62
C THR A 47 -10.60 14.83 -26.55
N CYS A 48 -10.54 13.65 -27.16
CA CYS A 48 -11.62 12.68 -27.28
C CYS A 48 -11.21 11.32 -26.69
N SER A 49 -12.22 10.55 -26.26
CA SER A 49 -12.02 9.33 -25.50
C SER A 49 -11.24 8.25 -26.26
N PHE A 50 -10.35 7.57 -25.57
CA PHE A 50 -9.69 6.35 -26.01
C PHE A 50 -9.81 5.27 -24.93
N HIS A 51 -9.61 4.01 -25.30
CA HIS A 51 -9.67 2.90 -24.36
C HIS A 51 -8.45 1.99 -24.48
N ILE A 52 -8.05 1.43 -23.35
CA ILE A 52 -7.06 0.37 -23.23
C ILE A 52 -7.77 -0.86 -22.70
N SER A 53 -7.63 -1.99 -23.40
CA SER A 53 -8.25 -3.24 -23.02
C SER A 53 -7.19 -4.32 -22.84
N PHE A 54 -7.32 -5.09 -21.78
CA PHE A 54 -6.65 -6.38 -21.61
C PHE A 54 -7.66 -7.45 -22.00
N SER A 55 -7.29 -8.30 -22.96
CA SER A 55 -8.16 -9.29 -23.60
C SER A 55 -7.57 -10.69 -23.49
N SER A 56 -8.42 -11.70 -23.37
CA SER A 56 -7.99 -13.11 -23.37
C SER A 56 -7.60 -13.63 -24.76
N THR A 57 -8.06 -12.96 -25.82
CA THR A 57 -7.80 -13.33 -27.21
C THR A 57 -7.21 -12.16 -28.00
N ASP A 58 -6.49 -12.47 -29.07
CA ASP A 58 -5.98 -11.50 -30.06
C ASP A 58 -7.10 -10.95 -30.97
N VAL A 59 -8.24 -11.64 -31.00
CA VAL A 59 -9.47 -11.17 -31.65
C VAL A 59 -9.90 -9.83 -31.04
N LEU A 60 -10.01 -8.82 -31.90
CA LEU A 60 -10.44 -7.48 -31.52
C LEU A 60 -11.84 -7.55 -30.89
N PRO A 61 -12.01 -7.05 -29.66
CA PRO A 61 -13.29 -7.10 -28.98
C PRO A 61 -14.20 -6.04 -29.63
N THR A 62 -14.86 -6.39 -30.72
CA THR A 62 -15.78 -5.48 -31.41
C THR A 62 -17.18 -5.58 -30.80
N ARG A 63 -18.09 -4.68 -31.19
CA ARG A 63 -19.48 -4.75 -30.72
C ARG A 63 -20.13 -6.07 -31.17
N GLY A 64 -20.61 -6.86 -30.21
CA GLY A 64 -21.29 -8.13 -30.48
C GLY A 64 -20.44 -9.37 -30.21
N THR A 65 -19.20 -9.21 -29.74
CA THR A 65 -18.40 -10.33 -29.26
C THR A 65 -18.51 -10.47 -27.73
N ASP A 66 -18.61 -11.71 -27.26
CA ASP A 66 -18.59 -12.05 -25.83
C ASP A 66 -17.17 -12.23 -25.28
N VAL A 67 -16.18 -11.60 -25.92
CA VAL A 67 -14.78 -11.73 -25.53
C VAL A 67 -14.59 -11.15 -24.12
N PRO A 68 -14.07 -11.94 -23.17
CA PRO A 68 -13.75 -11.46 -21.83
C PRO A 68 -12.63 -10.42 -21.90
N THR A 69 -12.95 -9.17 -21.53
CA THR A 69 -11.99 -8.06 -21.53
C THR A 69 -12.12 -7.21 -20.28
N LEU A 70 -10.99 -6.79 -19.73
CA LEU A 70 -10.90 -5.66 -18.80
C LEU A 70 -10.61 -4.39 -19.59
N ARG A 71 -11.39 -3.33 -19.41
CA ARG A 71 -11.30 -2.11 -20.21
C ARG A 71 -11.23 -0.85 -19.37
N PHE A 72 -10.17 -0.08 -19.59
CA PHE A 72 -10.03 1.29 -19.13
C PHE A 72 -10.54 2.25 -20.21
N VAL A 73 -11.38 3.22 -19.83
CA VAL A 73 -11.93 4.25 -20.71
C VAL A 73 -11.50 5.60 -20.17
N VAL A 74 -10.61 6.28 -20.89
CA VAL A 74 -10.23 7.67 -20.59
C VAL A 74 -11.12 8.61 -21.38
N GLY A 75 -11.59 9.68 -20.75
CA GLY A 75 -12.41 10.68 -21.42
C GLY A 75 -13.90 10.32 -21.55
N LYS A 76 -14.41 9.41 -20.69
CA LYS A 76 -15.82 9.01 -20.66
C LYS A 76 -16.72 10.20 -20.29
N ARG A 77 -17.98 10.17 -20.76
CA ARG A 77 -19.02 11.19 -20.47
C ARG A 77 -18.56 12.62 -20.78
N ARG A 78 -18.08 12.88 -22.01
CA ARG A 78 -17.52 14.20 -22.41
C ARG A 78 -16.31 14.59 -21.55
N ASN A 79 -15.42 13.62 -21.29
CA ASN A 79 -14.20 13.83 -20.53
C ASN A 79 -14.41 14.30 -19.08
N THR A 80 -15.45 13.82 -18.41
CA THR A 80 -15.67 14.09 -16.97
C THR A 80 -15.24 12.93 -16.09
N MET A 81 -14.80 11.83 -16.69
CA MET A 81 -14.53 10.58 -15.97
C MET A 81 -13.56 9.69 -16.73
N THR A 82 -12.68 9.04 -15.98
CA THR A 82 -11.93 7.87 -16.42
C THR A 82 -12.39 6.66 -15.60
N SER A 83 -12.59 5.51 -16.24
CA SER A 83 -13.23 4.36 -15.57
C SER A 83 -12.66 3.02 -16.03
N VAL A 84 -12.77 2.02 -15.15
CA VAL A 84 -12.46 0.63 -15.46
C VAL A 84 -13.72 -0.24 -15.36
N GLY A 85 -13.84 -1.23 -16.24
CA GLY A 85 -14.98 -2.17 -16.24
C GLY A 85 -14.73 -3.39 -17.13
N LEU A 86 -15.67 -4.34 -17.09
CA LEU A 86 -15.60 -5.59 -17.85
C LEU A 86 -16.46 -5.57 -19.12
N GLY A 87 -15.96 -6.26 -20.16
CA GLY A 87 -16.67 -6.63 -21.39
C GLY A 87 -16.70 -5.57 -22.50
N ASN A 88 -17.27 -5.99 -23.64
CA ASN A 88 -17.38 -5.18 -24.86
C ASN A 88 -18.82 -4.89 -25.32
N PRO A 89 -19.13 -3.69 -25.84
CA PRO A 89 -18.46 -2.43 -25.55
C PRO A 89 -18.92 -1.96 -24.16
N TYR A 90 -17.99 -1.57 -23.29
CA TYR A 90 -18.26 -0.94 -22.00
C TYR A 90 -18.87 0.49 -22.14
N LEU A 91 -19.84 0.65 -23.05
CA LEU A 91 -20.54 1.87 -23.41
C LEU A 91 -21.83 2.07 -22.60
N LYS A 92 -22.32 1.04 -21.90
CA LYS A 92 -23.61 1.08 -21.19
C LYS A 92 -23.71 0.33 -19.86
N LYS A 93 -22.63 -0.30 -19.36
CA LYS A 93 -22.63 -1.01 -18.06
C LYS A 93 -22.04 -0.12 -16.95
N GLU A 94 -22.42 -0.39 -15.70
CA GLU A 94 -21.86 0.30 -14.53
C GLU A 94 -20.36 -0.02 -14.37
N PRO A 95 -19.53 0.98 -14.02
CA PRO A 95 -18.09 0.76 -13.84
C PRO A 95 -17.85 -0.04 -12.59
N ILE A 96 -16.74 -0.77 -12.59
CA ILE A 96 -16.24 -1.33 -11.34
C ILE A 96 -15.75 -0.17 -10.47
N ASP A 97 -14.90 0.69 -11.03
CA ASP A 97 -14.54 1.95 -10.40
C ASP A 97 -14.24 3.04 -11.44
N PHE A 98 -14.18 4.28 -10.99
CA PHE A 98 -13.90 5.45 -11.80
C PHE A 98 -13.23 6.55 -10.98
N THR A 99 -12.58 7.47 -11.67
CA THR A 99 -11.98 8.68 -11.10
C THR A 99 -12.42 9.91 -11.87
N ARG A 100 -12.54 11.02 -11.15
CA ARG A 100 -12.84 12.36 -11.72
C ARG A 100 -11.70 13.34 -11.51
N GLN A 101 -10.55 12.87 -11.01
CA GLN A 101 -9.39 13.72 -10.79
C GLN A 101 -8.91 14.34 -12.11
N GLN A 102 -8.65 15.65 -12.10
CA GLN A 102 -8.44 16.43 -13.32
C GLN A 102 -7.22 15.94 -14.12
N ASP A 103 -6.19 15.42 -13.47
CA ASP A 103 -4.98 14.85 -14.08
C ASP A 103 -5.23 13.48 -14.76
N ALA A 104 -6.22 12.73 -14.27
CA ALA A 104 -6.67 11.46 -14.87
C ALA A 104 -7.61 11.64 -16.08
N LEU A 105 -7.97 12.88 -16.43
CA LEU A 105 -8.80 13.22 -17.60
C LEU A 105 -7.94 13.62 -18.81
N LEU A 106 -8.55 13.68 -19.99
CA LEU A 106 -7.90 14.22 -21.19
C LEU A 106 -7.68 15.73 -21.06
N THR A 107 -6.68 16.23 -21.79
CA THR A 107 -6.46 17.66 -21.96
C THR A 107 -7.59 18.30 -22.77
N SER A 108 -7.93 19.55 -22.49
CA SER A 108 -8.74 20.40 -23.38
C SER A 108 -7.88 21.17 -24.40
N ASN A 109 -6.56 21.25 -24.17
CA ASN A 109 -5.61 21.92 -25.06
C ASN A 109 -4.86 20.88 -25.92
N PRO A 110 -5.01 20.88 -27.25
CA PRO A 110 -4.35 19.94 -28.16
C PRO A 110 -2.83 20.12 -28.26
N GLU A 111 -2.27 21.23 -27.76
CA GLU A 111 -0.82 21.47 -27.69
C GLU A 111 -0.18 20.80 -26.45
N ARG A 112 -0.99 20.43 -25.46
CA ARG A 112 -0.50 19.77 -24.25
C ARG A 112 -0.66 18.27 -24.38
N SER A 113 0.42 17.52 -24.14
CA SER A 113 0.32 16.07 -24.03
C SER A 113 0.11 15.64 -22.57
N ARG A 114 -0.54 14.50 -22.39
CA ARG A 114 -0.67 13.79 -21.12
C ARG A 114 -0.18 12.38 -21.28
N THR A 115 0.36 11.83 -20.19
CA THR A 115 0.83 10.46 -20.13
C THR A 115 0.03 9.69 -19.10
N PHE A 116 -0.46 8.53 -19.51
CA PHE A 116 -1.22 7.60 -18.69
C PHE A 116 -0.50 6.25 -18.72
N TRP A 117 -0.55 5.54 -17.61
CA TRP A 117 -0.16 4.13 -17.55
C TRP A 117 -1.35 3.28 -17.13
N PHE A 118 -1.41 2.07 -17.68
CA PHE A 118 -2.43 1.08 -17.39
C PHE A 118 -1.75 -0.24 -17.11
N LEU A 119 -2.11 -0.85 -15.99
CA LEU A 119 -1.47 -2.03 -15.45
C LEU A 119 -2.53 -3.10 -15.20
N TYR A 120 -2.17 -4.33 -15.54
CA TYR A 120 -2.90 -5.54 -15.19
C TYR A 120 -1.88 -6.57 -14.74
N ASP A 121 -2.07 -7.13 -13.55
CA ASP A 121 -1.22 -8.18 -13.00
C ASP A 121 -2.10 -9.30 -12.43
N LYS A 122 -2.09 -10.46 -13.08
CA LYS A 122 -2.80 -11.66 -12.62
C LYS A 122 -2.18 -12.24 -11.35
N VAL A 123 -0.87 -12.17 -11.17
CA VAL A 123 -0.16 -12.80 -10.04
C VAL A 123 -0.62 -12.15 -8.75
N VAL A 124 -0.61 -10.83 -8.74
CA VAL A 124 -1.02 -10.00 -7.61
C VAL A 124 -2.53 -9.68 -7.64
N GLN A 125 -3.18 -10.03 -8.76
CA GLN A 125 -4.60 -9.83 -9.03
C GLN A 125 -5.06 -8.36 -8.97
N VAL A 126 -4.29 -7.47 -9.58
CA VAL A 126 -4.56 -6.01 -9.58
C VAL A 126 -4.71 -5.45 -10.99
N ALA A 127 -5.68 -4.56 -11.17
CA ALA A 127 -5.78 -3.61 -12.25
C ALA A 127 -5.58 -2.21 -11.70
N ALA A 128 -4.71 -1.43 -12.34
CA ALA A 128 -4.49 -0.06 -11.93
C ALA A 128 -4.32 0.86 -13.14
N MET A 129 -4.62 2.13 -12.91
CA MET A 129 -4.17 3.19 -13.80
C MET A 129 -3.63 4.36 -12.99
N GLY A 130 -2.75 5.11 -13.63
CA GLY A 130 -2.29 6.37 -13.09
C GLY A 130 -1.78 7.28 -14.18
N VAL A 131 -1.17 8.35 -13.72
CA VAL A 131 -0.67 9.43 -14.56
C VAL A 131 0.85 9.46 -14.52
N GLN A 132 1.43 10.24 -15.42
CA GLN A 132 2.88 10.36 -15.61
C GLN A 132 3.49 9.08 -16.21
N GLY A 133 4.77 9.09 -16.56
CA GLY A 133 5.41 7.98 -17.29
C GLY A 133 5.90 6.84 -16.40
N CYS A 134 6.05 7.07 -15.09
CA CYS A 134 6.61 6.13 -14.13
C CYS A 134 5.53 5.73 -13.13
N PRO A 135 5.09 4.46 -13.09
CA PRO A 135 4.10 4.00 -12.13
C PRO A 135 4.64 4.03 -10.71
N GLN A 136 3.94 4.74 -9.84
CA GLN A 136 4.23 4.88 -8.43
C GLN A 136 2.89 5.05 -7.68
N ALA A 137 2.88 4.75 -6.38
CA ALA A 137 1.67 4.79 -5.58
C ALA A 137 1.03 6.19 -5.54
N ASP A 138 1.83 7.26 -5.52
CA ASP A 138 1.41 8.66 -5.46
C ASP A 138 0.79 9.19 -6.77
N VAL A 139 1.11 8.57 -7.90
CA VAL A 139 0.54 8.89 -9.22
C VAL A 139 -0.54 7.89 -9.66
N CYS A 140 -0.85 6.89 -8.83
CA CYS A 140 -1.99 6.00 -9.00
C CYS A 140 -3.30 6.79 -8.85
N ARG A 141 -4.30 6.48 -9.68
CA ARG A 141 -5.60 7.19 -9.68
C ARG A 141 -6.80 6.27 -9.69
N LEU A 142 -6.59 5.02 -10.07
CA LEU A 142 -7.54 3.93 -9.91
C LEU A 142 -6.76 2.66 -9.58
N LEU A 143 -7.21 1.93 -8.57
CA LEU A 143 -6.68 0.62 -8.22
C LEU A 143 -7.84 -0.31 -7.87
N CYS A 144 -7.76 -1.53 -8.38
CA CYS A 144 -8.82 -2.51 -8.32
C CYS A 144 -8.23 -3.91 -8.16
N ARG A 145 -8.65 -4.67 -7.15
CA ARG A 145 -8.24 -6.08 -6.95
C ARG A 145 -9.31 -7.04 -7.47
N PHE A 146 -8.93 -8.13 -8.12
CA PHE A 146 -9.89 -9.00 -8.84
C PHE A 146 -10.60 -10.05 -7.99
N GLN A 147 -9.96 -10.59 -6.96
CA GLN A 147 -10.54 -11.68 -6.17
C GLN A 147 -11.73 -11.25 -5.32
N ASP A 148 -11.72 -10.00 -4.86
CA ASP A 148 -12.50 -9.58 -3.69
C ASP A 148 -13.35 -8.31 -3.92
N SER A 149 -13.13 -7.61 -5.03
CA SER A 149 -13.88 -6.38 -5.33
C SER A 149 -15.25 -6.68 -5.95
N ILE A 150 -16.27 -6.03 -5.41
CA ILE A 150 -17.64 -6.07 -5.93
C ILE A 150 -17.63 -5.65 -7.41
N GLY A 151 -18.23 -6.47 -8.27
CA GLY A 151 -18.37 -6.19 -9.70
C GLY A 151 -17.25 -6.75 -10.59
N PHE A 152 -16.17 -7.30 -10.02
CA PHE A 152 -15.23 -8.13 -10.76
C PHE A 152 -15.74 -9.56 -10.93
N ARG A 153 -15.38 -10.17 -12.06
CA ARG A 153 -15.55 -11.59 -12.33
C ARG A 153 -14.16 -12.18 -12.51
N ALA A 154 -13.65 -12.87 -11.49
CA ALA A 154 -12.28 -13.42 -11.49
C ALA A 154 -11.99 -14.25 -12.75
N GLU A 155 -12.95 -15.09 -13.16
CA GLU A 155 -12.93 -15.89 -14.39
C GLU A 155 -12.65 -15.08 -15.69
N VAL A 156 -13.02 -13.80 -15.75
CA VAL A 156 -12.71 -12.91 -16.89
C VAL A 156 -11.27 -12.40 -16.81
N CYS A 157 -10.78 -12.14 -15.60
CA CYS A 157 -9.46 -11.60 -15.34
C CYS A 157 -8.38 -12.68 -15.22
N GLU A 158 -8.70 -13.97 -15.31
CA GLU A 158 -7.70 -15.04 -15.15
C GLU A 158 -6.83 -15.24 -16.39
N ASN A 159 -7.32 -14.92 -17.58
CA ASN A 159 -6.66 -15.32 -18.83
C ASN A 159 -6.38 -14.14 -19.77
N LEU A 160 -6.33 -12.91 -19.24
CA LEU A 160 -6.04 -11.74 -20.08
C LEU A 160 -4.56 -11.74 -20.48
N ARG A 161 -4.31 -11.59 -21.78
CA ARG A 161 -3.01 -11.76 -22.42
C ARG A 161 -2.68 -10.65 -23.42
N TYR A 162 -3.69 -10.13 -24.12
CA TYR A 162 -3.47 -9.20 -25.21
C TYR A 162 -3.81 -7.78 -24.80
N VAL A 163 -2.96 -6.82 -25.17
CA VAL A 163 -3.21 -5.40 -24.94
C VAL A 163 -3.76 -4.80 -26.23
N ILE A 164 -4.94 -4.22 -26.15
CA ILE A 164 -5.66 -3.65 -27.28
C ILE A 164 -5.95 -2.18 -27.01
N ILE A 165 -5.63 -1.32 -27.96
CA ILE A 165 -5.99 0.09 -27.93
C ILE A 165 -7.20 0.32 -28.83
N SER A 166 -8.08 1.21 -28.41
CA SER A 166 -9.26 1.55 -29.21
C SER A 166 -9.61 3.03 -29.11
N SER A 167 -10.20 3.51 -30.19
CA SER A 167 -10.79 4.84 -30.24
C SER A 167 -12.20 4.84 -29.64
N GLY A 168 -12.65 6.02 -29.23
CA GLY A 168 -14.07 6.26 -28.99
C GLY A 168 -14.83 6.43 -30.30
N LYS A 169 -15.87 7.28 -30.27
CA LYS A 169 -16.62 7.65 -31.47
C LYS A 169 -15.78 8.50 -32.43
N LEU A 170 -14.86 9.30 -31.90
CA LEU A 170 -14.05 10.27 -32.65
C LEU A 170 -12.63 9.74 -32.88
N PRO A 171 -11.93 10.22 -33.93
CA PRO A 171 -10.54 9.87 -34.18
C PRO A 171 -9.62 10.28 -33.02
N VAL A 172 -8.58 9.50 -32.74
CA VAL A 172 -7.59 9.75 -31.69
C VAL A 172 -6.17 9.49 -32.22
N SER A 173 -5.21 10.27 -31.74
CA SER A 173 -3.78 10.03 -31.96
C SER A 173 -3.11 9.73 -30.62
N LEU A 174 -2.46 8.57 -30.54
CA LEU A 174 -1.91 8.00 -29.31
C LEU A 174 -0.48 7.55 -29.58
N ARG A 175 0.47 7.97 -28.74
CA ARG A 175 1.85 7.50 -28.78
C ARG A 175 2.04 6.43 -27.73
N ILE A 176 2.48 5.25 -28.15
CA ILE A 176 2.86 4.18 -27.22
C ILE A 176 4.29 4.47 -26.75
N VAL A 177 4.43 4.77 -25.47
CA VAL A 177 5.73 5.09 -24.86
C VAL A 177 6.43 3.81 -24.41
N HIS A 178 5.67 2.88 -23.84
CA HIS A 178 6.21 1.63 -23.31
C HIS A 178 5.13 0.55 -23.24
N VAL A 179 5.53 -0.69 -23.50
CA VAL A 179 4.79 -1.90 -23.16
C VAL A 179 5.79 -2.88 -22.53
N GLY A 180 5.47 -3.42 -21.37
CA GLY A 180 6.41 -4.25 -20.62
C GLY A 180 5.80 -4.89 -19.39
N PRO A 181 6.62 -5.61 -18.60
CA PRO A 181 6.19 -6.13 -17.31
C PRO A 181 5.72 -4.98 -16.39
N PRO A 182 4.73 -5.24 -15.52
CA PRO A 182 4.24 -4.24 -14.59
C PRO A 182 5.24 -4.06 -13.43
N PRO A 183 5.65 -2.82 -13.09
CA PRO A 183 6.39 -2.59 -11.86
C PRO A 183 5.46 -2.79 -10.65
N ASP A 184 6.05 -3.14 -9.51
CA ASP A 184 5.30 -3.19 -8.25
C ASP A 184 4.86 -1.77 -7.83
N VAL A 185 3.54 -1.58 -7.69
CA VAL A 185 2.86 -0.35 -7.27
C VAL A 185 2.44 -0.38 -5.79
N SER A 186 2.88 -1.39 -5.02
CA SER A 186 2.67 -1.48 -3.57
C SER A 186 3.37 -0.35 -2.79
N ILE A 187 2.86 -0.06 -1.59
CA ILE A 187 3.47 0.88 -0.65
C ILE A 187 4.72 0.20 -0.05
N PRO A 188 5.86 0.89 -0.07
CA PRO A 188 7.10 0.58 -0.80
C PRO A 188 7.61 -0.88 -0.75
N ARG A 189 8.21 -1.30 -1.89
CA ARG A 189 8.84 -2.61 -2.21
C ARG A 189 9.66 -3.35 -1.13
N HIS A 190 10.04 -2.70 -0.04
CA HIS A 190 10.82 -3.29 1.05
C HIS A 190 9.95 -3.79 2.22
N LEU A 191 8.63 -3.62 2.15
CA LEU A 191 7.73 -3.94 3.26
C LEU A 191 6.93 -5.23 3.06
N PHE A 192 6.56 -5.52 1.81
CA PHE A 192 5.69 -6.64 1.46
C PHE A 192 6.19 -7.35 0.22
N ASP A 193 6.09 -8.67 0.23
CA ASP A 193 6.18 -9.50 -0.96
C ASP A 193 4.82 -9.40 -1.68
N PRO A 194 4.75 -8.80 -2.88
CA PRO A 194 3.49 -8.63 -3.60
C PRO A 194 2.96 -9.95 -4.16
N VAL A 195 3.79 -10.99 -4.32
CA VAL A 195 3.42 -12.30 -4.86
C VAL A 195 2.92 -13.21 -3.75
N GLU A 196 3.71 -13.37 -2.69
CA GLU A 196 3.32 -14.23 -1.56
C GLU A 196 2.29 -13.57 -0.64
N TRP A 197 2.10 -12.26 -0.78
CA TRP A 197 1.25 -11.46 0.11
C TRP A 197 1.67 -11.60 1.57
N LYS A 198 2.98 -11.47 1.82
CA LYS A 198 3.57 -11.59 3.14
C LYS A 198 4.46 -10.41 3.45
N GLU A 199 4.54 -10.10 4.73
CA GLU A 199 5.50 -9.10 5.21
C GLU A 199 6.92 -9.58 4.97
N LEU A 200 7.74 -8.66 4.46
CA LEU A 200 9.17 -8.90 4.35
C LEU A 200 9.84 -8.74 5.73
N PRO A 201 10.97 -9.43 5.97
CA PRO A 201 11.74 -9.28 7.19
C PRO A 201 12.09 -7.81 7.46
N TRP A 202 11.76 -7.33 8.65
CA TRP A 202 12.08 -5.99 9.12
C TRP A 202 12.54 -6.05 10.57
N GLN A 203 13.83 -5.86 10.78
CA GLN A 203 14.43 -5.93 12.11
C GLN A 203 14.61 -4.52 12.69
N GLY A 204 14.19 -4.33 13.93
CA GLY A 204 14.28 -3.04 14.61
C GLY A 204 13.89 -3.12 16.07
N CYS A 205 14.08 -2.04 16.82
CA CYS A 205 13.68 -1.98 18.23
C CYS A 205 12.90 -0.70 18.54
N SER A 206 11.92 -0.82 19.44
CA SER A 206 11.14 0.31 19.92
C SER A 206 10.65 0.08 21.34
N CYS A 207 10.36 1.16 22.06
CA CYS A 207 9.62 1.06 23.32
C CYS A 207 8.13 1.15 23.03
N ILE A 208 7.38 0.16 23.51
CA ILE A 208 5.95 0.03 23.28
C ILE A 208 5.17 -0.02 24.59
N PHE A 209 3.87 0.22 24.51
CA PHE A 209 2.91 -0.09 25.56
C PHE A 209 1.86 -1.05 25.00
N GLU A 210 1.63 -2.14 25.72
CA GLU A 210 0.62 -3.14 25.36
C GLU A 210 -0.78 -2.60 25.65
N LEU A 211 -1.78 -3.22 25.00
CA LEU A 211 -3.18 -2.91 25.25
C LEU A 211 -3.77 -3.80 26.33
N ASP A 212 -4.70 -3.26 27.12
CA ASP A 212 -5.56 -4.08 27.97
C ASP A 212 -6.55 -4.90 27.12
N GLU A 213 -7.21 -5.87 27.76
CA GLU A 213 -8.10 -6.80 27.09
C GLU A 213 -9.33 -6.12 26.46
N GLN A 214 -9.85 -5.05 27.09
CA GLN A 214 -11.02 -4.33 26.59
C GLN A 214 -10.71 -3.61 25.28
N HIS A 215 -9.63 -2.81 25.25
CA HIS A 215 -9.23 -2.05 24.08
C HIS A 215 -8.72 -2.97 22.96
N LEU A 216 -8.07 -4.08 23.32
CA LEU A 216 -7.72 -5.12 22.36
C LEU A 216 -8.95 -5.73 21.69
N ALA A 217 -10.02 -6.00 22.45
CA ALA A 217 -11.28 -6.52 21.89
C ALA A 217 -11.95 -5.51 20.92
N ILE A 218 -11.91 -4.21 21.26
CA ILE A 218 -12.40 -3.15 20.37
C ILE A 218 -11.63 -3.13 19.05
N LEU A 219 -10.29 -3.18 19.11
CA LEU A 219 -9.45 -3.20 17.90
C LEU A 219 -9.67 -4.47 17.06
N LYS A 220 -9.80 -5.65 17.69
CA LYS A 220 -10.14 -6.89 16.96
C LYS A 220 -11.46 -6.77 16.20
N ARG A 221 -12.47 -6.13 16.81
CA ARG A 221 -13.76 -5.86 16.14
C ARG A 221 -13.61 -4.89 14.98
N ILE A 222 -12.79 -3.83 15.11
CA ILE A 222 -12.47 -2.91 14.01
C ILE A 222 -11.73 -3.62 12.87
N GLN A 223 -10.75 -4.46 13.21
CA GLN A 223 -10.05 -5.30 12.23
C GLN A 223 -11.00 -6.24 11.50
N SER A 224 -11.96 -6.84 12.20
CA SER A 224 -13.01 -7.68 11.60
C SER A 224 -13.87 -6.88 10.62
N LEU A 225 -14.23 -5.64 10.98
CA LEU A 225 -15.00 -4.75 10.10
C LEU A 225 -14.20 -4.40 8.83
N LEU A 226 -12.94 -4.03 8.97
CA LEU A 226 -12.05 -3.76 7.84
C LEU A 226 -11.89 -4.98 6.93
N SER A 227 -11.63 -6.15 7.52
CA SER A 227 -11.46 -7.42 6.79
C SER A 227 -12.71 -7.83 6.01
N ALA A 228 -13.90 -7.53 6.54
CA ALA A 228 -15.17 -7.82 5.88
C ALA A 228 -15.55 -6.79 4.80
N SER A 229 -14.86 -5.64 4.76
CA SER A 229 -15.11 -4.60 3.77
C SER A 229 -14.53 -4.96 2.40
N PRO A 230 -15.06 -4.39 1.30
CA PRO A 230 -14.47 -4.52 -0.03
C PRO A 230 -13.01 -4.04 -0.14
N LEU A 231 -12.52 -3.27 0.85
CA LEU A 231 -11.14 -2.77 0.89
C LEU A 231 -10.21 -3.65 1.71
N GLY A 232 -10.72 -4.58 2.53
CA GLY A 232 -9.90 -5.42 3.42
C GLY A 232 -8.66 -6.02 2.75
N PRO A 233 -8.76 -6.56 1.52
CA PRO A 233 -7.63 -7.11 0.77
C PRO A 233 -6.57 -6.11 0.29
N LEU A 234 -6.80 -4.80 0.42
CA LEU A 234 -5.79 -3.76 0.16
C LEU A 234 -4.99 -3.42 1.43
N TYR A 235 -5.35 -4.03 2.56
CA TYR A 235 -4.74 -3.82 3.85
C TYR A 235 -4.15 -5.11 4.41
N GLN A 236 -3.03 -4.98 5.11
CA GLN A 236 -2.49 -6.02 5.97
C GLN A 236 -2.88 -5.71 7.41
N LEU A 237 -3.57 -6.63 8.08
CA LEU A 237 -3.89 -6.47 9.50
C LEU A 237 -2.66 -6.76 10.38
N VAL A 238 -2.49 -5.95 11.42
CA VAL A 238 -1.52 -6.23 12.49
C VAL A 238 -2.02 -7.41 13.33
N PRO A 239 -1.22 -8.44 13.59
CA PRO A 239 -1.65 -9.55 14.44
C PRO A 239 -2.11 -9.03 15.81
N PRO A 240 -3.24 -9.52 16.36
CA PRO A 240 -3.81 -8.95 17.57
C PRO A 240 -2.85 -8.93 18.77
N GLU A 241 -2.02 -9.97 18.91
CA GLU A 241 -0.97 -10.07 19.93
C GLU A 241 0.15 -9.04 19.78
N CYS A 242 0.28 -8.42 18.61
CA CYS A 242 1.27 -7.38 18.31
C CYS A 242 0.69 -5.96 18.33
N LEU A 243 -0.63 -5.79 18.54
CA LEU A 243 -1.22 -4.47 18.69
C LEU A 243 -0.61 -3.77 19.91
N CYS A 244 -0.07 -2.57 19.70
CA CYS A 244 0.62 -1.81 20.74
C CYS A 244 0.64 -0.31 20.42
N LEU A 245 0.79 0.51 21.45
CA LEU A 245 1.18 1.92 21.31
C LEU A 245 2.69 1.97 21.13
N ASN A 246 3.17 2.56 20.03
CA ASN A 246 4.61 2.61 19.71
C ASN A 246 5.13 4.07 19.63
N PRO A 247 5.29 4.74 20.79
CA PRO A 247 5.68 6.14 20.89
C PRO A 247 7.17 6.39 20.65
N ALA A 248 8.03 5.39 20.83
CA ALA A 248 9.49 5.55 20.71
C ALA A 248 10.10 4.50 19.77
N ARG A 249 10.21 4.85 18.48
CA ARG A 249 10.72 4.01 17.39
C ARG A 249 12.23 4.24 17.22
N LEU A 250 13.04 3.40 17.86
CA LEU A 250 14.47 3.68 18.09
C LEU A 250 15.34 3.27 16.90
N LEU A 251 15.35 1.98 16.55
CA LEU A 251 16.19 1.46 15.46
C LEU A 251 15.36 0.74 14.40
N ASP A 252 15.89 0.77 13.20
CA ASP A 252 15.44 0.04 12.03
C ASP A 252 16.65 -0.29 11.13
N PRO A 253 16.48 -1.08 10.05
CA PRO A 253 17.61 -1.51 9.23
C PRO A 253 18.44 -0.36 8.66
N PHE A 254 17.83 0.80 8.44
CA PHE A 254 18.52 1.97 7.90
C PHE A 254 19.23 2.79 8.98
N ARG A 255 18.80 2.69 10.25
CA ARG A 255 19.35 3.43 11.39
C ARG A 255 20.23 2.60 12.32
N ARG A 256 20.43 1.31 12.02
CA ARG A 256 21.41 0.45 12.72
C ARG A 256 22.80 1.09 12.87
N PRO A 257 23.35 1.86 11.90
CA PRO A 257 24.63 2.54 12.07
C PRO A 257 24.67 3.57 13.22
N GLU A 258 23.53 4.09 13.71
CA GLU A 258 23.51 5.07 14.82
C GLU A 258 24.08 4.50 16.12
N LEU A 259 23.98 3.18 16.34
CA LEU A 259 24.62 2.50 17.47
C LEU A 259 26.14 2.40 17.31
N LEU A 260 26.61 2.14 16.08
CA LEU A 260 28.02 1.88 15.76
C LEU A 260 28.88 3.15 15.88
N CYS A 261 28.31 4.33 15.66
CA CYS A 261 29.02 5.61 15.76
C CYS A 261 29.24 6.10 17.21
N GLN A 262 28.81 5.36 18.23
CA GLN A 262 28.82 5.79 19.65
C GLN A 262 29.75 4.96 20.56
N GLY A 263 30.60 4.08 20.01
CA GLY A 263 31.55 3.25 20.78
C GLY A 263 32.89 3.05 20.05
N PRO A 264 33.91 2.43 20.69
CA PRO A 264 35.19 2.15 20.04
C PRO A 264 34.96 1.24 18.83
N SER A 265 35.38 1.76 17.67
CA SER A 265 35.25 1.17 16.34
C SER A 265 35.68 -0.30 16.30
N VAL A 266 34.71 -1.21 16.22
CA VAL A 266 34.94 -2.51 15.59
C VAL A 266 34.50 -2.33 14.15
N VAL A 267 35.49 -2.23 13.27
CA VAL A 267 35.35 -2.01 11.83
C VAL A 267 34.50 -3.14 11.27
N ALA A 268 33.32 -2.83 10.71
CA ALA A 268 32.57 -3.76 9.89
C ALA A 268 33.15 -3.72 8.47
N ASP A 269 34.19 -4.53 8.24
CA ASP A 269 34.87 -4.68 6.94
C ASP A 269 34.09 -5.57 5.97
N SER A 270 32.74 -5.56 5.97
CA SER A 270 31.93 -6.23 4.94
C SER A 270 30.45 -5.79 4.96
N PRO A 271 29.85 -5.48 3.79
CA PRO A 271 28.41 -5.37 3.64
C PRO A 271 27.81 -6.79 3.65
N GLY A 272 27.54 -7.31 4.85
CA GLY A 272 27.03 -8.67 5.01
C GLY A 272 27.07 -9.21 6.44
N ASP A 273 27.82 -8.59 7.36
CA ASP A 273 27.92 -9.13 8.72
C ASP A 273 26.69 -8.78 9.57
N GLU A 274 25.89 -9.81 9.81
CA GLU A 274 25.01 -9.98 10.95
C GLU A 274 25.79 -9.78 12.27
N MET A 275 26.15 -8.55 12.65
CA MET A 275 26.09 -8.23 14.08
C MET A 275 24.64 -8.52 14.51
N ASP A 276 24.45 -9.65 15.20
CA ASP A 276 23.15 -10.13 15.64
C ASP A 276 22.33 -8.97 16.21
N TRP A 277 21.15 -8.70 15.64
CA TRP A 277 20.24 -7.65 16.12
C TRP A 277 19.94 -7.78 17.61
N ARG A 278 20.12 -8.98 18.16
CA ARG A 278 20.16 -9.25 19.59
C ARG A 278 21.18 -8.38 20.33
N ALA A 279 22.43 -8.30 19.88
CA ALA A 279 23.47 -7.50 20.54
C ALA A 279 23.12 -6.00 20.49
N CYS A 280 22.59 -5.52 19.37
CA CYS A 280 22.05 -4.16 19.26
C CYS A 280 20.90 -3.93 20.26
N PHE A 281 20.00 -4.91 20.40
CA PHE A 281 18.88 -4.85 21.32
C PHE A 281 19.32 -4.86 22.79
N GLU A 282 20.23 -5.76 23.17
CA GLU A 282 20.80 -5.87 24.53
C GLU A 282 21.46 -4.55 24.94
N GLN A 283 22.27 -3.95 24.04
CA GLN A 283 22.87 -2.66 24.29
C GLN A 283 21.84 -1.54 24.49
N VAL A 284 20.77 -1.52 23.70
CA VAL A 284 19.67 -0.55 23.86
C VAL A 284 18.90 -0.80 25.16
N GLN A 285 18.70 -2.06 25.55
CA GLN A 285 18.03 -2.45 26.78
C GLN A 285 18.80 -1.96 28.02
N GLU A 286 20.12 -2.15 28.05
CA GLU A 286 20.98 -1.64 29.13
C GLU A 286 20.88 -0.13 29.27
N ARG A 287 20.94 0.60 28.15
CA ARG A 287 20.81 2.06 28.13
C ARG A 287 19.44 2.54 28.64
N LEU A 288 18.39 1.76 28.39
CA LEU A 288 17.00 2.13 28.73
C LEU A 288 16.53 1.59 30.08
N ALA A 289 17.39 0.97 30.89
CA ALA A 289 17.01 0.38 32.16
C ALA A 289 16.25 1.36 33.07
N ILE A 290 16.70 2.62 33.18
CA ILE A 290 16.04 3.65 34.01
C ILE A 290 14.69 4.07 33.44
N PRO A 291 14.57 4.59 32.20
CA PRO A 291 13.29 5.09 31.67
C PRO A 291 12.22 4.00 31.48
N LEU A 292 12.60 2.71 31.45
CA LEU A 292 11.64 1.61 31.42
C LEU A 292 11.04 1.28 32.80
N HIS A 293 11.76 1.56 33.90
CA HIS A 293 11.35 1.17 35.25
C HIS A 293 10.94 2.35 36.16
N SER A 294 11.04 3.60 35.69
CA SER A 294 10.62 4.77 36.46
C SER A 294 9.09 4.97 36.46
N GLY A 295 8.42 4.47 37.51
CA GLY A 295 6.96 4.42 37.66
C GLY A 295 6.14 5.72 37.49
N PRO A 296 6.60 6.93 37.89
CA PRO A 296 5.76 8.14 37.80
C PRO A 296 5.55 8.67 36.37
N TRP A 297 6.38 8.26 35.41
CA TRP A 297 6.40 8.82 34.05
C TRP A 297 5.75 7.91 33.01
N THR A 298 5.40 6.69 33.41
CA THR A 298 4.93 5.63 32.52
C THR A 298 3.43 5.39 32.59
N TYR A 299 2.70 6.17 33.38
CA TYR A 299 1.22 6.14 33.44
C TYR A 299 0.61 7.18 32.49
N TRP A 300 0.02 6.72 31.39
CA TRP A 300 -0.60 7.59 30.39
C TRP A 300 -2.09 7.29 30.22
N PRO A 301 -2.98 8.10 30.83
CA PRO A 301 -4.41 8.04 30.56
C PRO A 301 -4.69 8.74 29.22
N LEU A 302 -5.00 7.95 28.19
CA LEU A 302 -5.25 8.43 26.83
C LEU A 302 -6.69 8.17 26.42
N ARG A 303 -7.28 9.14 25.71
CA ARG A 303 -8.62 9.02 25.11
C ARG A 303 -8.53 9.00 23.60
N PHE A 304 -9.56 8.44 22.96
CA PHE A 304 -9.73 8.52 21.52
C PHE A 304 -9.80 9.97 21.02
N ASP A 305 -9.21 10.25 19.86
CA ASP A 305 -9.26 11.55 19.19
C ASP A 305 -9.72 11.42 17.72
N ARG A 306 -9.03 10.58 16.95
CA ARG A 306 -9.36 10.35 15.54
C ARG A 306 -8.94 8.95 15.11
N ALA A 307 -9.60 8.46 14.07
CA ALA A 307 -9.26 7.19 13.44
C ALA A 307 -9.34 7.31 11.91
N ASP A 308 -8.54 6.47 11.27
CA ASP A 308 -8.56 6.16 9.84
C ASP A 308 -8.66 4.63 9.66
N CYS A 309 -8.57 4.12 8.43
CA CYS A 309 -8.65 2.66 8.17
C CYS A 309 -7.44 1.87 8.67
N THR A 310 -6.35 2.52 9.06
CA THR A 310 -5.10 1.87 9.47
C THR A 310 -4.73 2.15 10.92
N THR A 311 -5.25 3.24 11.47
CA THR A 311 -4.75 3.80 12.72
C THR A 311 -5.84 4.40 13.60
N VAL A 312 -5.58 4.38 14.91
CA VAL A 312 -6.32 5.12 15.92
C VAL A 312 -5.34 6.09 16.59
N THR A 313 -5.57 7.39 16.47
CA THR A 313 -4.84 8.42 17.20
C THR A 313 -5.53 8.69 18.54
N LEU A 314 -4.70 8.79 19.57
CA LEU A 314 -5.09 9.04 20.94
C LEU A 314 -4.57 10.40 21.40
N THR A 315 -5.23 10.98 22.40
CA THR A 315 -4.80 12.23 23.05
C THR A 315 -4.70 12.07 24.56
N PRO A 316 -3.74 12.75 25.21
CA PRO A 316 -3.69 12.85 26.67
C PRO A 316 -4.98 13.42 27.25
N THR A 317 -5.44 12.90 28.39
CA THR A 317 -6.64 13.42 29.09
C THR A 317 -6.42 14.79 29.75
N GLY A 318 -5.17 15.27 29.84
CA GLY A 318 -4.84 16.57 30.41
C GLY A 318 -3.36 16.95 30.28
N PRO A 319 -3.00 18.19 30.70
CA PRO A 319 -1.65 18.73 30.53
C PRO A 319 -0.57 17.95 31.30
N VAL A 320 -0.92 17.39 32.47
CA VAL A 320 0.00 16.57 33.27
C VAL A 320 0.38 15.29 32.50
N CYS A 321 -0.59 14.62 31.89
CA CYS A 321 -0.32 13.43 31.06
C CYS A 321 0.50 13.80 29.82
N GLN A 322 0.19 14.92 29.17
CA GLN A 322 0.97 15.39 28.02
C GLN A 322 2.44 15.68 28.37
N GLN A 323 2.68 16.29 29.54
CA GLN A 323 4.02 16.51 30.07
C GLN A 323 4.72 15.19 30.36
N ALA A 324 4.03 14.23 31.01
CA ALA A 324 4.58 12.92 31.31
C ALA A 324 5.01 12.16 30.04
N VAL A 325 4.16 12.13 29.00
CA VAL A 325 4.50 11.53 27.68
C VAL A 325 5.76 12.18 27.10
N SER A 326 5.79 13.52 27.04
CA SER A 326 6.90 14.25 26.43
C SER A 326 8.21 14.05 27.21
N SER A 327 8.15 14.10 28.53
CA SER A 327 9.30 13.87 29.41
C SER A 327 9.82 12.44 29.29
N TRP A 328 8.94 11.45 29.22
CA TRP A 328 9.36 10.06 29.05
C TRP A 328 10.03 9.83 27.68
N VAL A 329 9.47 10.35 26.59
CA VAL A 329 10.10 10.23 25.25
C VAL A 329 11.46 10.92 25.22
N ALA A 330 11.58 12.11 25.82
CA ALA A 330 12.87 12.80 25.94
C ALA A 330 13.88 11.98 26.76
N ALA A 331 13.46 11.38 27.87
CA ALA A 331 14.30 10.50 28.67
C ALA A 331 14.75 9.25 27.91
N VAL A 332 13.87 8.63 27.12
CA VAL A 332 14.21 7.50 26.24
C VAL A 332 15.23 7.91 25.19
N GLN A 333 15.07 9.04 24.53
CA GLN A 333 16.03 9.56 23.54
C GLN A 333 17.39 9.87 24.18
N GLN A 334 17.39 10.56 25.33
CA GLN A 334 18.60 10.91 26.06
C GLN A 334 19.35 9.67 26.54
N ALA A 335 18.65 8.69 27.11
CA ALA A 335 19.25 7.48 27.66
C ALA A 335 19.77 6.54 26.56
N SER A 336 18.98 6.33 25.49
CA SER A 336 19.41 5.50 24.36
C SER A 336 20.52 6.13 23.54
N GLY A 337 20.59 7.46 23.47
CA GLY A 337 21.43 8.19 22.52
C GLY A 337 20.93 8.10 21.07
N LEU A 338 19.71 7.62 20.85
CA LEU A 338 19.13 7.37 19.54
C LEU A 338 18.02 8.36 19.20
N ARG A 339 17.85 8.61 17.89
CA ARG A 339 16.73 9.43 17.41
C ARG A 339 15.43 8.63 17.47
N ASN A 340 14.33 9.33 17.75
CA ASN A 340 12.99 8.73 17.64
C ASN A 340 12.46 8.95 16.22
N ALA A 341 12.14 7.89 15.49
CA ALA A 341 11.50 7.99 14.17
C ALA A 341 9.99 8.26 14.25
N ALA A 342 9.36 8.12 15.42
CA ALA A 342 7.99 8.56 15.59
C ALA A 342 7.96 10.09 15.55
N VAL A 343 7.40 10.66 14.48
CA VAL A 343 7.12 12.09 14.42
C VAL A 343 6.09 12.45 15.50
N PRO A 344 6.11 13.68 16.06
CA PRO A 344 5.24 14.05 17.17
C PRO A 344 3.74 13.76 16.95
N ARG A 345 3.26 13.92 15.72
CA ARG A 345 1.87 13.66 15.32
C ARG A 345 1.47 12.17 15.32
N ASP A 346 2.43 11.27 15.21
CA ASP A 346 2.22 9.81 15.10
C ASP A 346 2.65 9.06 16.37
N MET A 347 3.17 9.78 17.36
CA MET A 347 3.68 9.23 18.61
C MET A 347 2.59 8.54 19.44
N LEU A 348 1.38 9.12 19.46
CA LEU A 348 0.23 8.58 20.17
C LEU A 348 -0.77 7.92 19.20
N THR A 349 -0.24 7.21 18.21
CA THR A 349 -1.05 6.50 17.22
C THR A 349 -0.84 4.99 17.32
N LEU A 350 -1.95 4.28 17.50
CA LEU A 350 -2.04 2.83 17.40
C LEU A 350 -2.22 2.46 15.94
N THR A 351 -1.38 1.56 15.42
CA THR A 351 -1.55 1.01 14.07
C THR A 351 -2.18 -0.37 14.18
N PHE A 352 -3.33 -0.58 13.54
CA PHE A 352 -4.01 -1.87 13.52
C PHE A 352 -4.05 -2.51 12.13
N ALA A 353 -3.71 -1.75 11.08
CA ALA A 353 -3.52 -2.26 9.73
C ALA A 353 -2.50 -1.39 8.96
N TYR A 354 -1.91 -1.95 7.91
CA TYR A 354 -1.05 -1.26 6.96
C TYR A 354 -1.71 -1.28 5.59
N GLU A 355 -1.69 -0.15 4.90
CA GLU A 355 -2.12 -0.07 3.50
C GLU A 355 -1.02 -0.70 2.63
N VAL A 356 -1.35 -1.78 1.92
CA VAL A 356 -0.40 -2.49 1.03
C VAL A 356 -0.51 -1.94 -0.40
N PHE A 357 -1.72 -1.61 -0.83
CA PHE A 357 -1.99 -0.92 -2.08
C PHE A 357 -2.69 0.41 -1.83
N PRO A 358 -2.36 1.46 -2.62
CA PRO A 358 -3.07 2.73 -2.51
C PRO A 358 -4.57 2.54 -2.78
N VAL A 359 -5.41 3.03 -1.87
CA VAL A 359 -6.86 3.01 -2.05
C VAL A 359 -7.28 4.14 -2.98
N GLU A 360 -7.43 3.82 -4.26
CA GLU A 360 -7.71 4.77 -5.34
C GLU A 360 -9.00 4.45 -6.10
N GLY A 361 -9.72 5.51 -6.51
CA GLY A 361 -11.03 5.42 -7.16
C GLY A 361 -12.18 5.96 -6.30
N GLU A 362 -13.27 6.36 -6.95
CA GLU A 362 -14.39 7.05 -6.31
C GLU A 362 -15.26 6.08 -5.49
N ASN A 363 -15.49 4.86 -6.01
CA ASN A 363 -16.21 3.83 -5.25
C ASN A 363 -15.36 3.37 -4.04
N ALA A 364 -14.07 3.06 -4.27
CA ALA A 364 -13.15 2.71 -3.19
C ALA A 364 -13.04 3.82 -2.12
N SER A 365 -12.94 5.08 -2.53
CA SER A 365 -12.92 6.24 -1.64
C SER A 365 -14.20 6.38 -0.82
N GLN A 366 -15.35 6.09 -1.42
CA GLN A 366 -16.63 6.11 -0.70
C GLN A 366 -16.69 5.03 0.37
N VAL A 367 -16.33 3.78 0.03
CA VAL A 367 -16.24 2.67 0.99
C VAL A 367 -15.28 3.01 2.14
N ARG A 368 -14.12 3.61 1.83
CA ARG A 368 -13.16 4.08 2.85
C ARG A 368 -13.79 5.08 3.80
N ARG A 369 -14.52 6.09 3.28
CA ARG A 369 -15.19 7.10 4.12
C ARG A 369 -16.25 6.50 5.02
N ASP A 370 -17.03 5.55 4.51
CA ASP A 370 -18.09 4.89 5.29
C ASP A 370 -17.49 3.99 6.38
N LEU A 371 -16.44 3.24 6.05
CA LEU A 371 -15.70 2.43 7.03
C LEU A 371 -15.10 3.29 8.16
N VAL A 372 -14.44 4.41 7.82
CA VAL A 372 -13.91 5.34 8.83
C VAL A 372 -15.04 5.88 9.73
N ARG A 373 -16.22 6.16 9.17
CA ARG A 373 -17.37 6.62 9.96
C ARG A 373 -17.82 5.54 10.97
N GLU A 374 -17.89 4.29 10.54
CA GLU A 374 -18.27 3.17 11.41
C GLU A 374 -17.23 2.90 12.50
N ILE A 375 -15.95 2.91 12.14
CA ILE A 375 -14.83 2.77 13.09
C ILE A 375 -14.91 3.86 14.16
N LYS A 376 -15.08 5.13 13.74
CA LYS A 376 -15.24 6.25 14.67
C LYS A 376 -16.43 6.08 15.60
N ALA A 377 -17.58 5.63 15.08
CA ALA A 377 -18.77 5.41 15.90
C ALA A 377 -18.55 4.34 16.99
N ILE A 378 -17.79 3.28 16.71
CA ILE A 378 -17.41 2.28 17.70
C ILE A 378 -16.50 2.91 18.77
N LEU A 379 -15.45 3.63 18.34
CA LEU A 379 -14.46 4.22 19.23
C LEU A 379 -15.06 5.31 20.13
N ASP A 380 -15.87 6.23 19.58
CA ASP A 380 -16.54 7.29 20.33
C ASP A 380 -17.46 6.73 21.43
N LYS A 381 -18.08 5.58 21.17
CA LYS A 381 -19.02 4.95 22.10
C LYS A 381 -18.31 4.09 23.16
N GLU A 382 -17.28 3.35 22.77
CA GLU A 382 -16.77 2.22 23.55
C GLU A 382 -15.33 2.41 24.05
N TRP A 383 -14.54 3.35 23.50
CA TRP A 383 -13.13 3.52 23.87
C TRP A 383 -12.96 3.98 25.32
N GLY A 384 -13.63 5.06 25.73
CA GLY A 384 -13.45 5.62 27.07
C GLY A 384 -12.04 6.19 27.29
N ILE A 385 -11.39 5.79 28.39
CA ILE A 385 -10.00 6.16 28.72
C ILE A 385 -9.20 4.88 28.88
N MET A 386 -8.05 4.83 28.22
CA MET A 386 -7.09 3.75 28.33
C MET A 386 -5.91 4.16 29.18
N GLU A 387 -5.56 3.33 30.16
CA GLU A 387 -4.39 3.54 31.02
C GLU A 387 -3.21 2.72 30.50
N PHE A 388 -2.24 3.38 29.87
CA PHE A 388 -0.99 2.72 29.47
C PHE A 388 0.02 2.79 30.61
N ILE A 389 0.55 1.63 31.01
CA ILE A 389 1.53 1.47 32.10
C ILE A 389 2.58 0.45 31.70
N GLY A 390 3.81 0.62 32.17
CA GLY A 390 4.85 -0.41 32.08
C GLY A 390 5.34 -0.63 30.64
N PRO A 391 6.07 0.34 30.07
CA PRO A 391 6.61 0.19 28.72
C PRO A 391 7.56 -1.00 28.64
N LYS A 392 7.60 -1.63 27.46
CA LYS A 392 8.51 -2.73 27.15
C LYS A 392 9.37 -2.37 25.96
N LEU A 393 10.60 -2.86 25.94
CA LEU A 393 11.41 -2.85 24.74
C LEU A 393 10.99 -4.05 23.87
N ALA A 394 10.63 -3.77 22.62
CA ALA A 394 10.15 -4.76 21.65
C ALA A 394 11.14 -4.91 20.50
N LEU A 395 11.39 -6.16 20.10
CA LEU A 395 12.18 -6.50 18.92
C LEU A 395 11.23 -6.82 17.77
N TRP A 396 11.28 -6.02 16.71
CA TRP A 396 10.47 -6.23 15.50
C TRP A 396 11.11 -7.28 14.60
N GLN A 397 10.29 -8.19 14.09
CA GLN A 397 10.68 -9.17 13.07
C GLN A 397 10.15 -8.80 11.68
N THR A 398 9.01 -8.10 11.66
CA THR A 398 8.39 -7.48 10.49
C THR A 398 7.88 -6.09 10.91
N LYS A 399 7.20 -5.36 10.01
CA LYS A 399 6.57 -4.09 10.40
C LYS A 399 5.39 -4.24 11.34
N SER A 400 4.69 -5.39 11.33
CA SER A 400 3.54 -5.62 12.22
C SER A 400 3.81 -6.61 13.35
N ARG A 401 4.90 -7.40 13.29
CA ARG A 401 5.20 -8.42 14.30
C ARG A 401 6.40 -8.03 15.15
N TRP A 402 6.22 -8.09 16.46
CA TRP A 402 7.28 -7.95 17.44
C TRP A 402 7.24 -9.09 18.46
N LEU A 403 8.40 -9.37 19.05
CA LEU A 403 8.53 -10.31 20.16
C LEU A 403 8.96 -9.59 21.43
N PRO A 404 8.41 -9.96 22.60
CA PRO A 404 9.02 -9.59 23.87
C PRO A 404 10.35 -10.34 23.97
N PHE A 405 11.41 -9.63 24.39
CA PHE A 405 12.78 -10.17 24.41
C PHE A 405 12.95 -11.44 25.27
N GLN A 406 12.02 -11.73 26.19
CA GLN A 406 12.04 -12.96 26.98
C GLN A 406 11.60 -14.23 26.20
N ALA A 407 11.03 -14.09 25.00
CA ALA A 407 10.47 -15.21 24.23
C ALA A 407 11.37 -15.72 23.08
N ALA A 408 12.56 -15.15 22.87
CA ALA A 408 13.43 -15.57 21.79
C ALA A 408 14.27 -16.81 22.19
N TYR A 409 13.77 -17.98 21.75
CA TYR A 409 14.45 -19.28 21.56
C TYR A 409 14.14 -20.39 22.57
N VAL A 410 13.17 -21.25 22.21
CA VAL A 410 13.31 -22.71 22.38
C VAL A 410 14.05 -23.19 21.14
N PRO A 411 15.21 -23.86 21.24
CA PRO A 411 15.85 -24.46 20.09
C PRO A 411 14.87 -25.42 19.43
N SER A 412 14.58 -25.21 18.15
CA SER A 412 14.01 -26.27 17.32
C SER A 412 14.98 -27.45 17.40
N ALA A 413 14.55 -28.52 18.07
CA ALA A 413 15.31 -29.75 18.15
C ALA A 413 15.69 -30.19 16.72
N PRO A 414 16.91 -30.72 16.50
CA PRO A 414 17.25 -31.26 15.21
C PRO A 414 16.27 -32.39 14.89
N THR A 415 15.52 -32.24 13.80
CA THR A 415 14.74 -33.32 13.22
C THR A 415 15.67 -34.51 12.93
N PRO A 416 15.29 -35.74 13.34
CA PRO A 416 16.13 -36.93 13.16
C PRO A 416 16.37 -37.30 11.69
#